data_AF-Q9K7L9-F1
#
_entry.id   AF-Q9K7L9-F1
#
_cell.length_a   1.000
_cell.length_b   1.000
_cell.length_c   1.000
_cell.angle_alpha   90.00
_cell.angle_beta   90.00
_cell.angle_gamma   90.00
#
_symmetry.space_group_name_H-M   'P 1'
#
loop_
_entity.id
_entity.type
_entity.pdbx_description
1 polymer ?
#
loop_
_entity_poly.entity_id
_entity_poly.type
_entity_poly.pdbx_seq_one_letter_code
_entity_poly.pdbx_strand_id
1 'polypeptide(L)'
;MNQPEAHQAIEQAREAVAQGSGRNQDPQAAYRHFEQAQSQLQEAYQHIQQQDAHSTLLKQIEDAQHALEHAKHAVQQNVHTADTQESIDQVMRTIGQIQIHI
;
A
#
# COMPACT_ATOMS: atom_id res chain seq x y z
N MET A 1 4.83 -2.53 -23.69
CA MET A 1 5.84 -3.24 -22.89
C MET A 1 6.00 -2.51 -21.54
N ASN A 2 4.93 -2.39 -20.73
CA ASN A 2 4.90 -1.49 -19.56
C ASN A 2 4.57 -2.24 -18.23
N GLN A 3 4.71 -3.57 -18.22
CA GLN A 3 4.59 -4.35 -16.97
C GLN A 3 5.68 -4.09 -15.92
N PRO A 4 6.95 -3.75 -16.25
CA PRO A 4 7.97 -3.59 -15.20
C PRO A 4 7.75 -2.37 -14.31
N GLU A 5 7.19 -1.28 -14.83
CA GLU A 5 6.98 -0.03 -14.07
C GLU A 5 5.92 -0.22 -12.98
N ALA A 6 4.79 -0.87 -13.31
CA ALA A 6 3.76 -1.22 -12.33
C ALA A 6 4.30 -2.18 -11.25
N HIS A 7 5.16 -3.12 -11.66
CA HIS A 7 5.81 -4.06 -10.74
C HIS A 7 6.72 -3.34 -9.76
N GLN A 8 7.59 -2.45 -10.25
CA GLN A 8 8.48 -1.65 -9.42
C GLN A 8 7.71 -0.76 -8.45
N ALA A 9 6.62 -0.13 -8.89
CA ALA A 9 5.79 0.71 -8.03
C ALA A 9 5.11 -0.10 -6.91
N ILE A 10 4.62 -1.30 -7.20
CA ILE A 10 4.05 -2.20 -6.17
C ILE A 10 5.11 -2.66 -5.17
N GLU A 11 6.33 -2.97 -5.63
CA GLU A 11 7.44 -3.33 -4.74
C GLU A 11 7.85 -2.16 -3.84
N GLN A 12 8.01 -0.96 -4.39
CA GLN A 12 8.32 0.25 -3.61
C GLN A 12 7.22 0.56 -2.59
N ALA A 13 5.95 0.35 -2.96
CA ALA A 13 4.84 0.49 -2.04
C ALA A 13 4.95 -0.51 -0.88
N ARG A 14 5.26 -1.79 -1.15
CA ARG A 14 5.47 -2.81 -0.10
C ARG A 14 6.58 -2.42 0.87
N GLU A 15 7.71 -1.96 0.34
CA GLU A 15 8.84 -1.52 1.15
C GLU A 15 8.47 -0.34 2.04
N ALA A 16 7.74 0.64 1.50
CA ALA A 16 7.26 1.78 2.27
C ALA A 16 6.30 1.34 3.39
N VAL A 17 5.33 0.45 3.13
CA VAL A 17 4.46 -0.09 4.20
C VAL A 17 5.28 -0.83 5.26
N ALA A 18 6.20 -1.69 4.84
CA ALA A 18 7.05 -2.44 5.76
C ALA A 18 7.86 -1.51 6.67
N GLN A 19 8.39 -0.42 6.10
CA GLN A 19 9.06 0.63 6.85
C GLN A 19 8.11 1.28 7.86
N GLY A 20 6.91 1.70 7.44
CA GLY A 20 5.88 2.32 8.30
C GLY A 20 5.30 1.40 9.39
N SER A 21 5.54 0.09 9.29
CA SER A 21 5.02 -0.93 10.20
C SER A 21 5.96 -1.26 11.38
N GLY A 22 7.12 -0.59 11.47
CA GLY A 22 8.13 -0.90 12.47
C GLY A 22 7.62 -0.75 13.90
N ARG A 23 7.76 -1.80 14.73
CA ARG A 23 7.47 -1.75 16.18
C ARG A 23 8.28 -0.61 16.84
N ASN A 24 7.61 0.39 17.41
CA ASN A 24 8.14 1.66 17.96
C ASN A 24 8.40 2.80 16.98
N GLN A 25 7.82 2.79 15.78
CA GLN A 25 7.88 3.97 14.93
C GLN A 25 6.97 5.09 15.41
N ASP A 26 7.48 6.31 15.26
CA ASP A 26 6.70 7.52 15.41
C ASP A 26 5.52 7.51 14.43
N PRO A 27 4.29 7.81 14.88
CA PRO A 27 3.11 7.80 14.01
C PRO A 27 3.24 8.77 12.83
N GLN A 28 3.93 9.91 12.93
CA GLN A 28 4.17 10.75 11.76
C GLN A 28 5.15 10.11 10.77
N ALA A 29 6.13 9.33 11.26
CA ALA A 29 6.99 8.55 10.38
C ALA A 29 6.18 7.47 9.63
N ALA A 30 5.36 6.70 10.36
CA ALA A 30 4.48 5.68 9.76
C ALA A 30 3.52 6.30 8.72
N TYR A 31 2.91 7.44 9.04
CA TYR A 31 2.03 8.16 8.12
C TYR A 31 2.74 8.54 6.82
N ARG A 32 3.96 9.10 6.89
CA ARG A 32 4.75 9.46 5.70
C ARG A 32 5.07 8.24 4.84
N HIS A 33 5.41 7.12 5.46
CA HIS A 33 5.66 5.87 4.76
C HIS A 33 4.39 5.33 4.08
N PHE A 34 3.22 5.41 4.73
CA PHE A 34 1.95 5.00 4.13
C PHE A 34 1.49 5.95 3.02
N GLU A 35 1.76 7.25 3.13
CA GLU A 35 1.52 8.21 2.06
C GLU A 35 2.39 7.87 0.83
N GLN A 36 3.68 7.58 1.05
CA GLN A 36 4.57 7.13 -0.02
C GLN A 36 4.05 5.83 -0.68
N ALA A 37 3.63 4.84 0.12
CA ALA A 37 3.06 3.61 -0.41
C ALA A 37 1.79 3.86 -1.25
N GLN A 38 0.95 4.81 -0.83
CA GLN A 38 -0.28 5.15 -1.54
C GLN A 38 0.02 5.82 -2.90
N SER A 39 1.01 6.71 -2.96
CA SER A 39 1.47 7.31 -4.21
C SER A 39 1.96 6.25 -5.19
N GLN A 40 2.81 5.33 -4.71
CA GLN A 40 3.36 4.24 -5.52
C GLN A 40 2.26 3.30 -6.06
N LEU A 41 1.29 2.94 -5.23
CA LEU A 41 0.13 2.16 -5.70
C LEU A 41 -0.72 2.92 -6.71
N GLN A 42 -0.83 4.24 -6.58
CA GLN A 42 -1.58 5.05 -7.54
C GLN A 42 -0.86 5.11 -8.90
N GLU A 43 0.47 5.20 -8.90
CA GLU A 43 1.26 5.06 -10.12
C GLU A 43 1.07 3.67 -10.75
N ALA A 44 1.18 2.61 -9.96
CA ALA A 44 0.92 1.24 -10.42
C ALA A 44 -0.49 1.10 -11.04
N TYR A 45 -1.51 1.66 -10.38
CA TYR A 45 -2.88 1.67 -10.88
C TYR A 45 -2.97 2.32 -12.26
N GLN A 46 -2.34 3.48 -12.46
CA GLN A 46 -2.35 4.17 -13.76
C GLN A 46 -1.65 3.34 -14.86
N HIS A 47 -0.50 2.74 -14.55
CA HIS A 47 0.23 1.90 -15.49
C HIS A 47 -0.57 0.66 -15.91
N ILE A 48 -1.32 0.07 -14.99
CA ILE A 48 -2.14 -1.12 -15.24
C ILE A 48 -3.45 -0.72 -15.91
N GLN A 49 -4.07 0.38 -15.52
CA GLN A 49 -5.33 0.87 -16.11
C GLN A 49 -5.16 1.17 -17.61
N GLN A 50 -3.99 1.69 -18.01
CA GLN A 50 -3.66 1.92 -19.41
C GLN A 50 -3.46 0.64 -20.22
N GLN A 51 -3.16 -0.49 -19.56
CA GLN A 51 -2.88 -1.78 -20.19
C GLN A 51 -4.09 -2.70 -20.20
N ASP A 52 -4.82 -2.78 -19.09
CA ASP A 52 -5.89 -3.75 -18.90
C ASP A 52 -6.89 -3.27 -17.83
N ALA A 53 -7.95 -2.58 -18.27
CA ALA A 53 -8.92 -1.89 -17.41
C ALA A 53 -9.79 -2.81 -16.53
N HIS A 54 -9.69 -4.14 -16.69
CA HIS A 54 -10.48 -5.12 -15.95
C HIS A 54 -9.64 -6.26 -15.35
N SER A 55 -8.37 -6.01 -15.07
CA SER A 55 -7.54 -7.03 -14.43
C SER A 55 -7.83 -7.15 -12.94
N THR A 56 -7.78 -8.39 -12.42
CA THR A 56 -7.77 -8.68 -10.98
C THR A 56 -6.74 -7.84 -10.23
N LEU A 57 -5.66 -7.45 -10.90
CA LEU A 57 -4.58 -6.64 -10.35
C LEU A 57 -5.03 -5.21 -10.00
N LEU A 58 -5.87 -4.56 -10.83
CA LEU A 58 -6.43 -3.24 -10.48
C LEU A 58 -7.22 -3.30 -9.19
N LYS A 59 -8.08 -4.32 -9.06
CA LYS A 59 -8.87 -4.51 -7.86
C LYS A 59 -7.99 -4.74 -6.62
N GLN A 60 -6.94 -5.53 -6.75
CA GLN A 60 -5.98 -5.75 -5.67
C GLN A 60 -5.26 -4.45 -5.24
N ILE A 61 -4.98 -3.55 -6.19
CA ILE A 61 -4.39 -2.25 -5.91
C ILE A 61 -5.39 -1.33 -5.21
N GLU A 62 -6.64 -1.30 -5.66
CA GLU A 62 -7.71 -0.53 -5.00
C GLU A 62 -7.93 -1.00 -3.57
N ASP A 63 -7.99 -2.32 -3.33
CA ASP A 63 -8.07 -2.91 -1.99
C ASP A 63 -6.87 -2.49 -1.12
N ALA A 64 -5.65 -2.47 -1.68
CA ALA A 64 -4.46 -2.05 -0.96
C ALA A 64 -4.45 -0.54 -0.67
N GLN A 65 -4.95 0.30 -1.58
CA GLN A 65 -5.11 1.74 -1.36
C GLN A 65 -6.15 2.04 -0.27
N HIS A 66 -7.27 1.32 -0.26
CA HIS A 66 -8.28 1.43 0.79
C HIS A 66 -7.72 1.01 2.16
N ALA A 67 -6.99 -0.10 2.23
CA ALA A 67 -6.33 -0.51 3.46
C ALA A 67 -5.33 0.55 3.95
N LEU A 68 -4.55 1.14 3.03
CA LEU A 68 -3.59 2.20 3.37
C LEU A 68 -4.27 3.44 3.91
N GLU A 69 -5.39 3.84 3.32
CA GLU A 69 -6.17 4.97 3.80
C GLU A 69 -6.66 4.73 5.23
N HIS A 70 -7.14 3.51 5.51
CA HIS A 70 -7.55 3.12 6.86
C HIS A 70 -6.38 3.19 7.85
N ALA A 71 -5.22 2.62 7.49
CA ALA A 71 -4.03 2.66 8.33
C ALA A 71 -3.54 4.09 8.57
N LYS A 72 -3.51 4.95 7.55
CA LYS A 72 -3.17 6.37 7.69
C LYS A 72 -4.11 7.08 8.66
N HIS A 73 -5.42 6.82 8.56
CA HIS A 73 -6.41 7.43 9.43
C HIS A 73 -6.23 6.97 10.89
N ALA A 74 -5.98 5.66 11.10
CA ALA A 74 -5.70 5.10 12.42
C ALA A 74 -4.43 5.72 13.05
N VAL A 75 -3.37 5.88 12.25
CA VAL A 75 -2.13 6.55 12.67
C VAL A 75 -2.34 8.04 12.96
N GLN A 76 -3.08 8.77 12.11
CA GLN A 76 -3.38 10.20 12.30
C GLN A 76 -4.19 10.48 13.56
N GLN A 77 -5.14 9.61 13.88
CA GLN A 77 -5.94 9.74 15.09
C GLN A 77 -5.15 9.43 16.37
N ASN A 78 -3.84 9.14 16.26
CA ASN A 78 -2.94 8.85 17.39
C ASN A 78 -3.47 7.69 18.25
N VAL A 79 -4.26 6.79 17.65
CA VAL A 79 -4.78 5.61 18.31
C VAL A 79 -3.62 4.64 18.43
N HIS A 80 -2.75 4.83 19.43
CA HIS A 80 -1.69 3.88 19.78
C HIS A 80 -2.32 2.62 20.41
N THR A 81 -3.23 2.00 19.67
CA THR A 81 -3.98 0.83 20.08
C THR A 81 -3.62 -0.33 19.16
N ALA A 82 -4.00 -1.53 19.59
CA ALA A 82 -3.92 -2.73 18.77
C ALA A 82 -4.57 -2.56 17.38
N ASP A 83 -5.53 -1.64 17.26
CA ASP A 83 -6.29 -1.32 16.04
C ASP A 83 -5.43 -0.71 14.92
N THR A 84 -4.48 0.16 15.28
CA THR A 84 -3.53 0.72 14.31
C THR A 84 -2.57 -0.35 13.82
N GLN A 85 -2.07 -1.19 14.73
CA GLN A 85 -1.21 -2.30 14.32
C GLN A 85 -1.97 -3.32 13.45
N GLU A 86 -3.23 -3.61 13.77
CA GLU A 86 -4.09 -4.49 12.97
C GLU A 86 -4.35 -3.92 11.58
N SER A 87 -4.65 -2.62 11.49
CA SER A 87 -4.82 -1.92 10.20
C SER A 87 -3.55 -1.99 9.36
N ILE A 88 -2.38 -1.81 9.98
CA ILE A 88 -1.08 -1.90 9.31
C ILE A 88 -0.79 -3.32 8.83
N ASP A 89 -1.02 -4.33 9.68
CA ASP A 89 -0.89 -5.75 9.32
C ASP A 89 -1.82 -6.11 8.17
N GLN A 90 -3.03 -5.55 8.15
CA GLN A 90 -3.99 -5.73 7.07
C GLN A 90 -3.49 -5.11 5.76
N VAL A 91 -2.91 -3.91 5.79
CA VAL A 91 -2.25 -3.33 4.61
C VAL A 91 -1.15 -4.24 4.09
N MET A 92 -0.24 -4.67 4.97
CA MET A 92 0.89 -5.54 4.62
C MET A 92 0.41 -6.84 3.97
N ARG A 93 -0.68 -7.42 4.48
CA ARG A 93 -1.29 -8.60 3.90
C ARG A 93 -1.88 -8.31 2.52
N THR A 94 -2.67 -7.26 2.38
CA THR A 94 -3.33 -6.91 1.11
C THR A 94 -2.31 -6.57 0.03
N ILE A 95 -1.31 -5.74 0.35
CA ILE A 95 -0.27 -5.36 -0.59
C ILE A 95 0.66 -6.54 -0.95
N GLY A 96 0.90 -7.45 0.01
CA GLY A 96 1.65 -8.69 -0.21
C GLY A 96 0.90 -9.70 -1.09
N GLN A 97 -0.44 -9.64 -1.14
CA GLN A 97 -1.28 -10.49 -1.98
C GLN A 97 -1.31 -10.05 -3.46
N ILE A 98 -0.82 -8.85 -3.78
CA ILE A 98 -0.73 -8.36 -5.16
C ILE A 98 0.24 -9.25 -5.95
N GLN A 99 -0.27 -10.19 -6.75
CA GLN A 99 0.56 -11.11 -7.53
C GLN A 99 0.59 -10.66 -8.98
N ILE A 100 1.72 -10.07 -9.38
CA ILE A 100 1.95 -9.70 -10.78
C ILE A 100 2.63 -10.91 -11.44
N HIS A 101 1.86 -11.64 -12.25
CA HIS A 101 2.42 -12.68 -13.11
C HIS A 101 2.99 -11.99 -14.36
N ILE A 102 4.31 -11.87 -14.42
CA ILE A 102 5.07 -11.43 -15.61
C ILE A 102 5.37 -12.60 -16.55
#